data_AF-A0A0F9EFF3-F1
#
_entry.id   AF-A0A0F9EFF3-F1
#
_cell.length_a   1.000
_cell.length_b   1.000
_cell.length_c   1.000
_cell.angle_alpha   90.00
_cell.angle_beta   90.00
_cell.angle_gamma   90.00
#
_symmetry.space_group_name_H-M   'P 1'
#
loop_
_entity.id
_entity.type
_entity.pdbx_description
1 polymer ?
#
loop_
_entity_poly.entity_id
_entity_poly.type
_entity_poly.pdbx_seq_one_letter_code
_entity_poly.pdbx_strand_id
1 'polypeptide(L)'
;MTTHTPGPWQADDDLRINRVTSSGRFIPICDVLRPEDIPGRILHYADEPEANARLIAAAPAMLDALEALLSHFDNFTDESRHGWGNQEDAYYCLAKHAQDSWKKARAAIDAAKGE
;
A
#
# COMPACT_ATOMS: atom_id res chain seq x y z
N MET A 1 -7.28 19.58 -1.06
CA MET A 1 -7.44 18.60 -2.15
C MET A 1 -6.64 17.37 -1.78
N THR A 2 -7.18 16.16 -1.96
CA THR A 2 -6.38 14.94 -1.84
C THR A 2 -5.59 14.76 -3.13
N THR A 3 -4.26 14.74 -3.05
CA THR A 3 -3.37 14.56 -4.22
C THR A 3 -3.50 13.17 -4.86
N HIS A 4 -4.01 12.20 -4.09
CA HIS A 4 -4.16 10.80 -4.50
C HIS A 4 -5.61 10.32 -4.34
N THR A 5 -6.00 9.32 -5.12
CA THR A 5 -7.30 8.65 -5.00
C THR A 5 -7.33 7.88 -3.67
N PRO A 6 -8.23 8.22 -2.73
CA PRO A 6 -8.21 7.58 -1.42
C PRO A 6 -8.48 6.07 -1.51
N GLY A 7 -7.76 5.30 -0.71
CA GLY A 7 -8.04 3.89 -0.44
C GLY A 7 -9.27 3.69 0.46
N PRO A 8 -9.62 2.44 0.79
CA PRO A 8 -9.00 1.20 0.30
C PRO A 8 -9.41 0.88 -1.14
N TRP A 9 -8.51 0.21 -1.88
CA TRP A 9 -8.80 -0.33 -3.20
C TRP A 9 -8.85 -1.86 -3.15
N GLN A 10 -9.57 -2.45 -4.10
CA GLN A 10 -9.72 -3.89 -4.24
C GLN A 10 -9.75 -4.26 -5.73
N ALA A 11 -9.02 -5.31 -6.10
CA ALA A 11 -9.19 -5.96 -7.40
C ALA A 11 -10.36 -6.95 -7.32
N ASP A 12 -11.20 -6.97 -8.35
CA ASP A 12 -12.22 -8.00 -8.54
C ASP A 12 -11.76 -9.09 -9.53
N ASP A 13 -12.59 -10.12 -9.72
CA ASP A 13 -12.30 -11.27 -10.60
C ASP A 13 -12.19 -10.86 -12.09
N ASP A 14 -12.73 -9.70 -12.46
CA ASP A 14 -12.62 -9.11 -13.80
C ASP A 14 -11.39 -8.21 -13.95
N LEU A 15 -10.46 -8.26 -12.98
CA LEU A 15 -9.24 -7.44 -12.92
C LEU A 15 -9.50 -5.94 -12.89
N ARG A 16 -10.69 -5.52 -12.44
CA ARG A 16 -11.02 -4.12 -12.22
C ARG A 16 -10.63 -3.72 -10.82
N ILE A 17 -9.97 -2.57 -10.73
CA ILE A 17 -9.60 -1.93 -9.48
C ILE A 17 -10.74 -1.01 -9.06
N ASN A 18 -11.26 -1.25 -7.86
CA ASN A 18 -12.38 -0.53 -7.30
C ASN A 18 -11.98 0.14 -5.99
N ARG A 19 -12.42 1.38 -5.75
CA ARG A 19 -12.45 1.96 -4.41
C ARG A 19 -13.62 1.38 -3.63
N VAL A 20 -13.38 0.94 -2.40
CA VAL A 20 -14.44 0.49 -1.49
C VAL A 20 -14.81 1.65 -0.56
N THR A 21 -16.05 2.12 -0.65
CA THR A 21 -16.54 3.18 0.26
C THR A 21 -16.83 2.61 1.65
N SER A 22 -16.98 3.49 2.65
CA SER A 22 -17.45 3.12 3.99
C SER A 22 -18.83 2.45 4.00
N SER A 23 -19.65 2.66 2.96
CA SER A 23 -20.94 1.99 2.78
C SER A 23 -20.84 0.64 2.07
N GLY A 24 -19.63 0.15 1.78
CA GLY A 24 -19.39 -1.08 1.02
C GLY A 24 -19.66 -0.97 -0.49
N ARG A 25 -19.78 0.25 -1.03
CA ARG A 25 -20.00 0.45 -2.47
C ARG A 25 -18.66 0.40 -3.21
N PHE A 26 -18.64 -0.32 -4.32
CA PHE A 26 -17.52 -0.33 -5.27
C PHE A 26 -17.64 0.83 -6.26
N ILE A 27 -16.55 1.59 -6.40
CA ILE A 27 -16.42 2.67 -7.38
C ILE A 27 -15.23 2.33 -8.28
N PRO A 28 -15.44 2.11 -9.59
CA PRO A 28 -14.35 1.78 -10.51
C PRO A 28 -13.27 2.87 -10.55
N ILE A 29 -12.01 2.44 -10.56
CA ILE A 29 -10.82 3.29 -10.71
C ILE A 29 -10.19 3.05 -12.09
N CYS A 30 -9.86 1.79 -12.39
CA CYS A 30 -9.28 1.37 -13.66
C CYS A 30 -9.49 -0.12 -13.90
N ASP A 31 -9.32 -0.55 -15.16
CA ASP A 31 -9.27 -1.95 -15.55
C ASP A 31 -7.82 -2.35 -15.85
N VAL A 32 -7.41 -3.56 -15.42
CA VAL A 32 -6.16 -4.17 -15.86
C VAL A 32 -6.47 -5.05 -17.06
N LEU A 33 -5.90 -4.69 -18.22
CA LEU A 33 -6.17 -5.38 -19.47
C LEU A 33 -5.55 -6.77 -19.48
N ARG A 34 -6.32 -7.75 -19.96
CA ARG A 34 -5.83 -9.07 -20.29
C ARG A 34 -5.24 -9.08 -21.71
N PRO A 35 -4.31 -9.99 -22.02
CA PRO A 35 -3.81 -10.18 -23.38
C PRO A 35 -4.91 -10.27 -24.45
N GLU A 36 -5.98 -10.99 -24.15
CA GLU A 36 -7.15 -11.20 -25.02
C GLU A 36 -7.96 -9.93 -25.30
N ASP A 37 -7.85 -8.90 -24.44
CA ASP A 37 -8.52 -7.61 -24.66
C ASP A 37 -7.83 -6.79 -25.75
N ILE A 38 -6.64 -7.22 -26.22
CA ILE A 38 -5.83 -6.51 -27.21
C ILE A 38 -5.81 -7.30 -28.52
N PRO A 39 -6.58 -6.88 -29.56
CA PRO A 39 -6.62 -7.58 -30.84
C PRO A 39 -5.22 -7.74 -31.45
N GLY A 40 -4.88 -8.98 -31.81
CA GLY A 40 -3.61 -9.30 -32.49
C GLY A 40 -2.40 -9.47 -31.57
N ARG A 41 -2.56 -9.40 -30.24
CA ARG A 41 -1.50 -9.80 -29.29
C ARG A 41 -1.75 -11.21 -28.76
N ILE A 42 -0.82 -12.11 -29.05
CA ILE A 42 -0.68 -13.38 -28.31
C ILE A 42 0.43 -13.12 -27.29
N LEU A 43 0.07 -12.80 -26.05
CA LEU A 43 1.05 -12.72 -24.96
C LEU A 43 0.95 -14.00 -24.12
N HIS A 44 2.10 -14.52 -23.71
CA HIS A 44 2.24 -15.80 -23.01
C HIS A 44 2.24 -15.68 -21.48
N TYR A 45 1.79 -14.54 -20.94
CA TYR A 45 1.84 -14.26 -19.50
C TYR A 45 0.44 -14.31 -18.89
N ALA A 46 -0.06 -15.53 -18.67
CA ALA A 46 -1.42 -15.74 -18.18
C ALA A 46 -1.68 -15.16 -16.79
N ASP A 47 -0.65 -15.05 -15.93
CA ASP A 47 -0.80 -14.61 -14.53
C ASP A 47 -0.35 -13.15 -14.27
N GLU A 48 0.21 -12.49 -15.29
CA GLU A 48 0.71 -11.12 -15.17
C GLU A 48 -0.41 -10.10 -14.89
N PRO A 49 -1.59 -10.16 -15.56
CA PRO A 49 -2.69 -9.25 -15.28
C PRO A 49 -3.19 -9.33 -13.82
N GLU A 50 -3.30 -10.54 -13.27
CA GLU A 50 -3.71 -10.79 -11.89
C GLU A 50 -2.68 -10.22 -10.91
N ALA A 51 -1.39 -10.44 -11.17
CA ALA A 51 -0.31 -9.89 -10.35
C ALA A 51 -0.31 -8.35 -10.40
N ASN A 52 -0.50 -7.76 -11.57
CA ASN A 52 -0.62 -6.31 -11.73
C ASN A 52 -1.85 -5.75 -11.00
N ALA A 53 -2.98 -6.45 -11.06
CA ALA A 53 -4.19 -6.05 -10.35
C ALA A 53 -3.98 -6.04 -8.83
N ARG A 54 -3.36 -7.08 -8.27
CA ARG A 54 -2.98 -7.13 -6.84
C ARG A 54 -2.03 -6.00 -6.46
N LEU A 55 -1.00 -5.77 -7.26
CA LEU A 55 -0.02 -4.71 -7.03
C LEU A 55 -0.68 -3.32 -7.01
N ILE A 56 -1.55 -3.03 -7.98
CA ILE A 56 -2.26 -1.75 -8.06
C ILE A 56 -3.23 -1.60 -6.90
N ALA A 57 -4.01 -2.63 -6.55
CA ALA A 57 -4.95 -2.60 -5.44
C ALA A 57 -4.25 -2.31 -4.09
N ALA A 58 -3.02 -2.81 -3.91
CA ALA A 58 -2.23 -2.57 -2.70
C ALA A 58 -1.60 -1.17 -2.63
N ALA A 59 -1.62 -0.37 -3.71
CA ALA A 59 -0.90 0.90 -3.79
C ALA A 59 -1.21 1.91 -2.68
N PRO A 60 -2.48 2.13 -2.27
CA PRO A 60 -2.76 3.04 -1.16
C PRO A 60 -2.16 2.55 0.17
N ALA A 61 -2.28 1.26 0.47
CA ALA A 61 -1.74 0.70 1.70
C ALA A 61 -0.20 0.73 1.71
N MET A 62 0.44 0.53 0.55
CA MET A 62 1.88 0.68 0.40
C MET A 62 2.33 2.13 0.61
N LEU A 63 1.60 3.11 0.06
CA LEU A 63 1.88 4.54 0.28
C LEU A 63 1.75 4.90 1.76
N ASP A 64 0.63 4.54 2.39
CA ASP A 64 0.39 4.80 3.82
C ASP A 64 1.48 4.19 4.71
N ALA A 65 1.95 2.99 4.37
CA ALA A 65 3.03 2.32 5.12
C ALA A 65 4.38 3.02 4.95
N LEU A 66 4.70 3.50 3.74
CA LEU A 66 5.93 4.24 3.47
C LEU A 66 5.92 5.61 4.15
N GLU A 67 4.80 6.33 4.11
CA GLU A 67 4.64 7.61 4.80
C GLU A 67 4.77 7.45 6.32
N ALA A 68 4.15 6.41 6.90
CA ALA A 68 4.28 6.12 8.33
C ALA A 68 5.73 5.79 8.72
N LEU A 69 6.43 5.01 7.90
CA LEU A 69 7.84 4.68 8.12
C LEU A 69 8.71 5.96 8.11
N LEU A 70 8.55 6.82 7.11
CA LEU A 70 9.30 8.09 7.02
C LEU A 70 9.00 9.01 8.20
N SER A 71 7.72 9.19 8.55
CA SER A 71 7.33 10.05 9.68
C SER A 71 7.97 9.63 11.01
N HIS A 72 8.14 8.32 11.25
CA HIS A 72 8.81 7.86 12.45
C HIS A 72 10.31 8.17 12.48
N PHE A 73 10.99 8.05 11.33
CA PHE A 73 12.39 8.44 11.23
C PHE A 73 12.57 9.95 11.43
N ASP A 74 11.72 10.77 10.82
CA ASP A 74 11.79 12.22 10.93
C ASP A 74 11.56 12.68 12.39
N ASN A 75 10.51 12.18 13.04
CA ASN A 75 10.20 12.51 14.44
C ASN A 75 11.33 12.09 15.40
N PHE A 76 11.95 10.93 15.17
CA PHE A 76 13.12 10.50 15.96
C PHE A 76 14.31 11.47 15.80
N THR A 77 14.57 11.94 14.58
CA THR A 77 15.65 12.91 14.34
C THR A 77 15.39 14.29 14.95
N ASP A 78 14.14 14.71 15.06
CA ASP A 78 13.79 15.98 15.69
C ASP A 78 13.67 15.88 17.22
N GLU A 79 13.15 14.79 17.78
CA GLU A 79 13.10 14.57 19.24
C GLU A 79 14.51 14.40 19.83
N SER A 80 15.39 13.69 19.13
CA SER A 80 16.81 13.56 19.51
C SER A 80 17.57 14.90 19.48
N ARG A 81 17.10 15.89 18.70
CA ARG A 81 17.62 17.26 18.71
C ARG A 81 17.14 18.09 19.90
N HIS A 82 15.95 17.78 20.45
CA HIS A 82 15.32 18.60 21.50
C HIS A 82 15.58 18.11 22.93
N GLY A 83 16.17 16.92 23.13
CA GLY A 83 16.85 16.58 24.39
C GLY A 83 15.95 16.29 25.60
N TRP A 84 14.74 15.76 25.41
CA TRP A 84 13.84 15.37 26.50
C TRP A 84 13.52 13.88 26.49
N GLY A 85 14.32 13.11 27.23
CA GLY A 85 14.09 11.68 27.47
C GLY A 85 15.41 10.96 27.74
N ASN A 86 15.41 9.96 28.64
CA ASN A 86 16.54 9.03 28.67
C ASN A 86 16.58 8.29 27.31
N GLN A 87 17.78 7.98 26.84
CA GLN A 87 18.01 7.38 25.53
C GLN A 87 17.22 6.06 25.34
N GLU A 88 16.92 5.37 26.44
CA GLU A 88 16.19 4.10 26.48
C GLU A 88 14.72 4.25 26.09
N ASP A 89 14.01 5.25 26.63
CA ASP A 89 12.60 5.55 26.28
C ASP A 89 12.46 5.95 24.81
N ALA A 90 13.42 6.72 24.27
CA ALA A 90 13.47 7.08 22.86
C ALA A 90 13.64 5.85 21.96
N TYR A 91 14.51 4.91 22.33
CA TYR A 91 14.67 3.64 21.62
C TYR A 91 13.42 2.75 21.71
N TYR A 92 12.76 2.67 22.87
CA TYR A 92 11.53 1.90 23.03
C TYR A 92 10.38 2.45 22.17
N CYS A 93 10.20 3.77 22.14
CA CYS A 93 9.21 4.42 21.29
C CYS A 93 9.51 4.17 19.80
N LEU A 94 10.76 4.37 19.37
CA LEU A 94 11.18 4.08 18.00
C LEU A 94 10.91 2.61 17.62
N ALA A 95 11.32 1.66 18.47
CA ALA A 95 11.16 0.24 18.21
C ALA A 95 9.68 -0.17 18.10
N LYS A 96 8.82 0.36 18.98
CA LYS A 96 7.38 0.07 18.97
C LYS A 96 6.70 0.63 17.72
N HIS A 97 6.98 1.89 17.40
CA HIS A 97 6.40 2.55 16.22
C HIS A 97 6.90 1.96 14.90
N ALA A 98 8.19 1.62 14.83
CA ALA A 98 8.77 0.90 13.71
C ALA A 98 8.12 -0.48 13.54
N GLN A 99 7.82 -1.19 14.62
CA GLN A 99 7.14 -2.48 14.56
C GLN A 99 5.75 -2.40 13.91
N ASP A 100 4.93 -1.41 14.29
CA ASP A 100 3.60 -1.26 13.71
C ASP A 100 3.65 -0.87 12.23
N SER A 101 4.59 0.02 11.87
CA SER A 101 4.82 0.40 10.47
C SER A 101 5.36 -0.76 9.63
N TRP A 102 6.24 -1.59 10.19
CA TRP A 102 6.70 -2.81 9.52
C TRP A 102 5.59 -3.82 9.30
N LYS A 103 4.67 -4.00 10.26
CA LYS A 103 3.51 -4.88 10.08
C LYS A 103 2.63 -4.39 8.93
N LYS A 104 2.35 -3.08 8.86
CA LYS A 104 1.56 -2.49 7.77
C LYS A 104 2.26 -2.65 6.42
N ALA A 105 3.56 -2.36 6.36
CA ALA A 105 4.36 -2.53 5.15
C ALA A 105 4.38 -3.99 4.70
N ARG A 106 4.55 -4.93 5.63
CA ARG A 106 4.51 -6.37 5.35
C ARG A 106 3.17 -6.77 4.75
N ALA A 107 2.07 -6.43 5.41
CA ALA A 107 0.73 -6.75 4.94
C ALA A 107 0.44 -6.15 3.54
N ALA A 108 0.91 -4.94 3.25
CA ALA A 108 0.75 -4.32 1.95
C ALA A 108 1.58 -5.04 0.86
N ILE A 109 2.79 -5.49 1.19
CA ILE A 109 3.64 -6.27 0.28
C ILE A 109 3.04 -7.66 0.03
N ASP A 110 2.58 -8.33 1.08
CA ASP A 110 1.99 -9.67 0.97
C ASP A 110 0.71 -9.59 0.12
N ALA A 111 -0.13 -8.58 0.33
CA ALA A 111 -1.28 -8.30 -0.52
C ALA A 111 -0.90 -8.04 -2.00
N ALA A 112 0.18 -7.29 -2.25
CA ALA A 112 0.67 -7.03 -3.62
C ALA A 112 1.18 -8.31 -4.30
N LYS A 113 1.77 -9.24 -3.54
CA LYS A 113 2.22 -10.54 -4.06
C LYS A 113 1.08 -11.54 -4.22
N GLY A 114 0.04 -11.42 -3.41
CA GLY A 114 -1.03 -12.42 -3.26
C GLY A 114 -0.66 -13.53 -2.27
N GLU A 115 0.15 -13.21 -1.25
CA GLU A 115 0.58 -14.10 -0.16
C GLU A 115 -0.30 -13.94 1.10
#